data_AF-A0A936Y4K7-F1
#
_entry.id   AF-A0A936Y4K7-F1
#
_cell.length_a   1.000
_cell.length_b   1.000
_cell.length_c   1.000
_cell.angle_alpha   90.00
_cell.angle_beta   90.00
_cell.angle_gamma   90.00
#
_symmetry.space_group_name_H-M   'P 1'
#
loop_
_entity.id
_entity.type
_entity.pdbx_description
1 polymer ?
#
loop_
_entity_poly.entity_id
_entity_poly.type
_entity_poly.pdbx_seq_one_letter_code
_entity_poly.pdbx_strand_id
1 'polypeptide(L)'
;MKHAAGLRTTFLLSMLMCIPMSSWAQNVSSLALDKGCYNCHGNPPRKNTPSFDQLAETLAKYRGQTKVIADLAEKLHKEHVFGGIKAHEQLSPEQALLLVTWITEGAK
;
A
#
# COMPACT_ATOMS: atom_id res chain seq x y z
N MET A 1 -44.03 0.93 -48.09
CA MET A 1 -43.38 2.26 -48.00
C MET A 1 -43.40 2.63 -46.52
N LYS A 2 -42.40 2.26 -45.70
CA LYS A 2 -41.23 3.08 -45.29
C LYS A 2 -41.59 4.58 -45.25
N HIS A 3 -41.59 5.33 -44.13
CA HIS A 3 -40.64 5.39 -43.02
C HIS A 3 -41.31 5.94 -41.74
N ALA A 4 -40.86 5.45 -40.58
CA ALA A 4 -41.15 6.04 -39.27
C ALA A 4 -40.15 7.17 -38.97
N ALA A 5 -40.66 8.25 -38.35
CA ALA A 5 -39.91 9.38 -37.83
C ALA A 5 -39.59 9.19 -36.34
N GLY A 6 -38.52 9.85 -35.85
CA GLY A 6 -38.18 9.98 -34.42
C GLY A 6 -36.68 9.76 -34.18
N LEU A 7 -35.83 10.77 -34.31
CA LEU A 7 -35.50 11.79 -33.30
C LEU A 7 -34.72 11.24 -32.09
N ARG A 8 -33.40 11.53 -32.12
CA ARG A 8 -32.49 11.85 -31.00
C ARG A 8 -32.53 10.93 -29.77
N THR A 9 -31.42 10.26 -29.48
CA THR A 9 -30.72 10.48 -28.20
C THR A 9 -29.27 10.01 -28.33
N THR A 10 -28.34 10.93 -28.15
CA THR A 10 -26.92 10.69 -27.89
C THR A 10 -26.74 9.60 -26.84
N PHE A 11 -26.17 8.46 -27.24
CA PHE A 11 -25.75 7.40 -26.32
C PHE A 11 -24.55 7.93 -25.53
N LEU A 12 -24.83 8.65 -24.43
CA LEU A 12 -23.84 9.10 -23.47
C LEU A 12 -23.18 7.85 -22.87
N LEU A 13 -21.96 7.63 -23.31
CA LEU A 13 -21.00 6.64 -22.85
C LEU A 13 -20.68 6.92 -21.37
N SER A 14 -21.58 6.55 -20.45
CA SER A 14 -21.34 6.61 -19.01
C SER A 14 -20.51 5.38 -18.61
N MET A 15 -19.25 5.38 -19.03
CA MET A 15 -18.26 4.41 -18.60
C MET A 15 -17.70 4.92 -17.26
N LEU A 16 -18.40 4.57 -16.18
CA LEU A 16 -17.95 4.81 -14.81
C LEU A 16 -16.62 4.05 -14.64
N MET A 17 -15.49 4.76 -14.72
CA MET A 17 -14.17 4.20 -14.45
C MET A 17 -14.11 3.75 -12.99
N CYS A 18 -14.33 2.46 -12.74
CA CYS A 18 -13.80 1.80 -11.55
C CYS A 18 -12.28 1.75 -11.71
N ILE A 19 -11.57 2.75 -11.17
CA ILE A 19 -10.11 2.70 -11.07
C ILE A 19 -9.78 1.50 -10.16
N PRO A 20 -9.01 0.51 -10.63
CA PRO A 20 -8.68 -0.65 -9.82
C PRO A 20 -7.76 -0.22 -8.67
N MET A 21 -8.19 -0.44 -7.42
CA MET A 21 -7.37 -0.28 -6.19
C MET A 21 -6.04 -1.06 -6.25
N SER A 22 -5.93 -2.03 -7.17
CA SER A 22 -4.71 -2.78 -7.45
C SER A 22 -3.51 -1.91 -7.79
N SER A 23 -3.69 -0.73 -8.41
CA SER A 23 -2.57 0.14 -8.79
C SER A 23 -1.81 0.69 -7.58
N TRP A 24 -2.51 1.02 -6.48
CA TRP A 24 -1.88 1.52 -5.26
C TRP A 24 -1.02 0.44 -4.61
N ALA A 25 -1.56 -0.77 -4.48
CA ALA A 25 -0.87 -1.85 -3.79
C ALA A 25 0.39 -2.31 -4.56
N GLN A 26 0.32 -2.37 -5.89
CA GLN A 26 1.49 -2.64 -6.74
C GLN A 26 2.55 -1.53 -6.68
N ASN A 27 2.13 -0.26 -6.56
CA ASN A 27 3.07 0.84 -6.37
C ASN A 27 3.78 0.77 -5.02
N VAL A 28 3.08 0.38 -3.94
CA VAL A 28 3.70 0.27 -2.61
C VAL A 28 4.60 -0.97 -2.50
N SER A 29 4.23 -2.09 -3.13
CA SER A 29 5.10 -3.27 -3.20
C SER A 29 6.39 -2.99 -4.00
N SER A 30 6.31 -2.21 -5.09
CA SER A 30 7.49 -1.71 -5.80
C SER A 30 8.34 -0.79 -4.92
N LEU A 31 7.72 0.14 -4.18
CA LEU A 31 8.43 0.99 -3.23
C LEU A 31 9.17 0.14 -2.16
N ALA A 32 8.55 -0.90 -1.63
CA ALA A 32 9.16 -1.81 -0.67
C ALA A 32 10.37 -2.57 -1.26
N LEU A 33 10.31 -2.90 -2.56
CA LEU A 33 11.43 -3.48 -3.30
C LEU A 33 12.57 -2.47 -3.47
N ASP A 34 12.25 -1.27 -3.96
CA ASP A 34 13.23 -0.20 -4.23
C ASP A 34 13.95 0.27 -2.97
N LYS A 35 13.24 0.29 -1.83
CA LYS A 35 13.80 0.64 -0.52
C LYS A 35 14.52 -0.52 0.17
N GLY A 36 14.54 -1.70 -0.44
CA GLY A 36 15.24 -2.87 0.06
C GLY A 36 14.57 -3.53 1.26
N CYS A 37 13.27 -3.32 1.49
CA CYS A 37 12.53 -3.93 2.60
C CYS A 37 12.54 -5.46 2.52
N TYR A 38 12.51 -6.03 1.30
CA TYR A 38 12.59 -7.47 1.07
C TYR A 38 13.93 -8.11 1.45
N ASN A 39 15.00 -7.34 1.64
CA ASN A 39 16.29 -7.86 2.12
C ASN A 39 16.19 -8.47 3.52
N CYS A 40 15.17 -8.07 4.29
CA CYS A 40 14.87 -8.63 5.60
C CYS A 40 13.49 -9.28 5.66
N HIS A 41 12.46 -8.63 5.10
CA HIS A 41 11.05 -9.04 5.22
C HIS A 41 10.56 -9.96 4.09
N GLY A 42 11.47 -10.52 3.29
CA GLY A 42 11.15 -11.46 2.22
C GLY A 42 10.57 -12.81 2.71
N ASN A 43 10.44 -13.75 1.78
CA ASN A 43 10.02 -15.12 2.07
C ASN A 43 11.06 -16.12 1.51
N PRO A 44 11.87 -16.78 2.36
CA PRO A 44 11.87 -16.70 3.82
C PRO A 44 12.47 -15.39 4.35
N PRO A 45 12.07 -14.92 5.55
CA PRO A 45 12.62 -13.70 6.12
C PRO A 45 14.03 -13.92 6.68
N ARG A 46 14.79 -12.83 6.82
CA ARG A 46 16.18 -12.88 7.30
C ARG A 46 16.25 -12.91 8.84
N LYS A 47 16.88 -13.93 9.41
CA LYS A 47 17.07 -14.07 10.86
C LYS A 47 15.71 -14.02 11.59
N ASN A 48 15.56 -13.12 12.57
CA ASN A 48 14.38 -12.99 13.43
C ASN A 48 13.42 -11.88 12.96
N THR A 49 13.55 -11.39 11.72
CA THR A 49 12.59 -10.42 11.20
C THR A 49 11.32 -11.13 10.75
N PRO A 50 10.13 -10.54 10.96
CA PRO A 50 8.89 -11.10 10.42
C PRO A 50 8.86 -10.97 8.89
N SER A 51 8.19 -11.88 8.18
CA SER A 51 7.84 -11.66 6.77
C SER A 51 6.76 -10.59 6.64
N PHE A 52 6.52 -10.10 5.41
CA PHE A 52 5.38 -9.22 5.15
C PHE A 52 4.02 -9.83 5.53
N ASP A 53 3.83 -11.14 5.31
CA ASP A 53 2.61 -11.85 5.71
C ASP A 53 2.42 -11.83 7.24
N GLN A 54 3.49 -12.10 7.99
CA GLN A 54 3.48 -12.07 9.45
C GLN A 54 3.25 -10.65 10.00
N LEU A 55 3.83 -9.64 9.35
CA LEU A 55 3.58 -8.24 9.66
C LEU A 55 2.12 -7.86 9.40
N ALA A 56 1.57 -8.25 8.25
CA ALA A 56 0.18 -7.99 7.89
C ALA A 56 -0.80 -8.61 8.89
N GLU A 57 -0.57 -9.87 9.29
CA GLU A 57 -1.35 -10.54 10.34
C GLU A 57 -1.27 -9.79 11.66
N THR A 58 -0.05 -9.43 12.09
CA THR A 58 0.18 -8.74 13.38
C THR A 58 -0.45 -7.34 13.42
N LEU A 59 -0.41 -6.62 12.30
CA LEU A 59 -0.86 -5.23 12.20
C LEU A 59 -2.34 -5.09 11.74
N ALA A 60 -3.00 -6.18 11.32
CA ALA A 60 -4.40 -6.16 10.87
C ALA A 60 -5.37 -5.51 11.89
N LYS A 61 -5.09 -5.66 13.19
CA LYS A 61 -5.87 -5.04 14.27
C LYS A 61 -5.90 -3.50 14.23
N TYR A 62 -4.97 -2.87 13.51
CA TYR A 62 -4.88 -1.42 13.35
C TYR A 62 -5.52 -0.89 12.07
N ARG A 63 -6.18 -1.75 11.28
CA ARG A 63 -6.88 -1.33 10.05
C ARG A 63 -7.87 -0.19 10.33
N GLY A 64 -7.82 0.86 9.52
CA GLY A 64 -8.66 2.06 9.67
C GLY A 64 -8.29 2.99 10.84
N GLN A 65 -7.34 2.61 11.71
CA GLN A 65 -6.91 3.44 12.85
C GLN A 65 -5.83 4.44 12.42
N THR A 66 -6.23 5.48 11.70
CA THR A 66 -5.33 6.46 11.06
C THR A 66 -4.25 7.02 11.98
N LYS A 67 -4.61 7.38 13.23
CA LYS A 67 -3.63 7.88 14.21
C LYS A 67 -2.58 6.81 14.57
N VAL A 68 -3.01 5.57 14.83
CA VAL A 68 -2.09 4.48 15.19
C VAL A 68 -1.17 4.13 14.03
N ILE A 69 -1.69 4.14 12.81
CA ILE A 69 -0.92 3.94 11.58
C ILE A 69 0.14 5.04 11.41
N ALA A 70 -0.22 6.30 11.64
CA ALA A 70 0.71 7.42 11.59
C ALA A 70 1.81 7.31 12.67
N ASP A 71 1.44 6.97 13.92
CA ASP A 71 2.41 6.77 15.01
C ASP A 71 3.38 5.60 14.71
N LEU A 72 2.90 4.54 14.04
CA LEU A 72 3.74 3.41 13.58
C LEU A 72 4.68 3.83 12.44
N ALA A 73 4.17 4.62 11.49
CA ALA A 73 4.96 5.14 10.38
C ALA A 73 6.08 6.06 10.86
N GLU A 74 5.80 6.97 11.81
CA GLU A 74 6.82 7.83 12.41
C GLU A 74 7.93 6.97 13.06
N LYS A 75 7.55 5.96 13.85
CA LYS A 75 8.52 5.05 14.47
C LYS A 75 9.35 4.28 13.45
N LEU A 76 8.77 3.91 12.31
CA LEU A 76 9.46 3.17 11.26
C LEU A 76 10.67 3.95 10.75
N HIS A 77 10.50 5.21 10.36
CA HIS A 77 11.57 5.98 9.73
C HIS A 77 12.45 6.75 10.73
N LYS A 78 12.10 6.75 12.02
CA LYS A 78 12.86 7.45 13.05
C LYS A 78 14.16 6.73 13.36
N GLU A 79 15.23 7.51 13.41
CA GLU A 79 16.58 7.00 13.68
C GLU A 79 16.63 6.17 14.96
N HIS A 80 17.43 5.11 14.92
CA HIS A 80 17.75 4.25 16.05
C HIS A 80 16.61 3.47 16.72
N VAL A 81 15.33 3.65 16.35
CA VAL A 81 14.21 2.89 16.92
C VAL A 81 14.35 1.39 16.65
N PHE A 82 14.91 1.03 15.49
CA PHE A 82 15.20 -0.35 15.09
C PHE A 82 16.71 -0.66 15.06
N GLY A 83 17.51 0.09 15.82
CA GLY A 83 18.96 -0.15 15.89
C GLY A 83 19.75 0.38 14.68
N GLY A 84 19.28 1.45 14.04
CA GLY A 84 20.04 2.10 12.96
C GLY A 84 19.92 1.41 11.60
N ILE A 85 18.76 0.81 11.29
CA ILE A 85 18.57 0.14 10.00
C ILE A 85 18.44 1.20 8.91
N LYS A 86 19.52 1.36 8.14
CA LYS A 86 19.61 2.35 7.05
C LYS A 86 18.40 2.33 6.10
N ALA A 87 17.87 1.16 5.76
CA ALA A 87 16.69 1.05 4.89
C ALA A 87 15.44 1.72 5.47
N HIS A 88 15.30 1.73 6.80
CA HIS A 88 14.20 2.40 7.49
C HIS A 88 14.42 3.92 7.55
N GLU A 89 15.63 4.35 7.89
CA GLU A 89 15.99 5.77 8.06
C GLU A 89 16.00 6.55 6.74
N GLN A 90 16.11 5.86 5.60
CA GLN A 90 16.04 6.44 4.25
C GLN A 90 14.60 6.59 3.71
N LEU A 91 13.59 6.23 4.50
CA LEU A 91 12.20 6.48 4.15
C LEU A 91 11.85 7.94 4.44
N SER A 92 11.19 8.60 3.49
CA SER A 92 10.48 9.83 3.83
C SER A 92 9.28 9.51 4.75
N PRO A 93 8.76 10.48 5.51
CA PRO A 93 7.56 10.28 6.32
C PRO A 93 6.37 9.73 5.52
N GLU A 94 6.20 10.19 4.27
CA GLU A 94 5.14 9.75 3.37
C GLU A 94 5.34 8.31 2.91
N GLN A 95 6.58 7.92 2.61
CA GLN A 95 6.92 6.56 2.22
C GLN A 95 6.69 5.57 3.38
N ALA A 96 7.06 5.96 4.59
CA ALA A 96 6.80 5.16 5.79
C ALA A 96 5.29 4.99 6.03
N LEU A 97 4.51 6.06 5.86
CA LEU A 97 3.06 6.01 6.00
C LEU A 97 2.41 5.09 4.97
N LEU A 98 2.84 5.18 3.70
CA LEU A 98 2.36 4.31 2.63
C LEU A 98 2.64 2.84 2.93
N LEU A 99 3.87 2.52 3.36
CA LEU A 99 4.28 1.15 3.67
C LEU A 99 3.50 0.57 4.85
N VAL A 100 3.38 1.31 5.95
CA VAL A 100 2.64 0.82 7.13
C VAL A 100 1.15 0.65 6.81
N THR A 101 0.56 1.57 6.05
CA THR A 101 -0.84 1.46 5.59
C THR A 101 -1.02 0.23 4.69
N TRP A 102 -0.12 0.01 3.75
CA TRP A 102 -0.18 -1.18 2.88
C TRP A 102 -0.06 -2.49 3.67
N ILE A 103 0.78 -2.52 4.70
CA ILE A 103 0.91 -3.69 5.58
C ILE A 103 -0.38 -3.93 6.38
N THR A 104 -0.99 -2.90 6.97
CA THR A 104 -2.25 -3.04 7.74
C THR A 104 -3.43 -3.45 6.87
N GLU A 105 -3.40 -3.11 5.57
CA GLU A 105 -4.39 -3.56 4.59
C GLU A 105 -4.14 -4.99 4.08
N GLY A 106 -2.97 -5.58 4.34
CA GLY A 106 -2.70 -6.99 4.11
C GLY A 106 -1.42 -7.32 3.33
N ALA A 107 -0.61 -6.32 2.96
CA ALA A 107 0.65 -6.49 2.23
C ALA A 107 0.55 -7.29 0.92
N LYS A 108 -0.54 -7.13 0.16
CA LYS A 108 -0.80 -7.81 -1.12
C LYS A 108 -0.89 -6.81 -2.28
#